data_AF-A0A1U8MAY3-F1
#
_entry.id   AF-A0A1U8MAY3-F1
#
_cell.length_a   1.000
_cell.length_b   1.000
_cell.length_c   1.000
_cell.angle_alpha   90.00
_cell.angle_beta   90.00
_cell.angle_gamma   90.00
#
_symmetry.space_group_name_H-M   'P 1'
#
loop_
_entity.id
_entity.type
_entity.pdbx_description
1 polymer ?
#
loop_
_entity_poly.entity_id
_entity_poly.type
_entity_poly.pdbx_seq_one_letter_code
_entity_poly.pdbx_strand_id
1 'polypeptide(L)'
;MIIDDRAALIGSANINDRSLLGSRDSEIGVLIEDKEFVDSWKGGNPWKAGKFALSLRLSLWSEHLGLHRGEINQIIDPIIDSSYKDIWVGTAKMNTTIYQDVFSCVPSDLIHPRLALRQSIAYWKERLGHTTIDLGIAPTKLDSYHNGEVKQVDPMERLKSVRGHLVSFPLDFMCKEDLRPAFNESE
;
A
#
# COMPACT_ATOMS: atom_id res chain seq x y z
N MET A 1 15.87 1.94 -1.05
CA MET A 1 15.95 1.88 0.43
C MET A 1 16.45 3.21 0.95
N ILE A 2 15.85 3.77 2.00
CA ILE A 2 16.27 5.03 2.64
C ILE A 2 16.54 4.73 4.11
N ILE A 3 17.67 5.20 4.65
CA ILE A 3 18.10 4.94 6.02
C ILE A 3 18.30 6.27 6.74
N ASP A 4 17.61 6.45 7.87
CA ASP A 4 17.80 7.55 8.82
C ASP A 4 17.72 8.97 8.25
N ASP A 5 17.10 9.13 7.07
CA ASP A 5 17.19 10.32 6.24
C ASP A 5 18.64 10.79 6.03
N ARG A 6 19.61 9.87 5.91
CA ARG A 6 21.04 10.16 5.67
C ARG A 6 21.67 9.39 4.54
N ALA A 7 21.11 8.23 4.19
CA ALA A 7 21.60 7.43 3.09
C ALA A 7 20.43 6.90 2.26
N ALA A 8 20.66 6.75 0.96
CA ALA A 8 19.73 6.13 0.04
C ALA A 8 20.47 5.12 -0.85
N LEU A 9 19.92 3.91 -0.93
CA LEU A 9 20.33 2.89 -1.90
C LEU A 9 19.27 2.83 -3.00
N ILE A 10 19.67 3.14 -4.23
CA ILE A 10 18.81 3.19 -5.42
C ILE A 10 19.43 2.28 -6.49
N GLY A 11 18.65 1.38 -7.07
CA GLY A 11 19.16 0.44 -8.07
C GLY A 11 18.08 -0.45 -8.66
N SER A 12 18.49 -1.39 -9.50
CA SER A 12 17.62 -2.38 -10.14
C SER A 12 17.37 -3.61 -9.24
N ALA A 13 18.22 -3.86 -8.26
CA ALA A 13 18.17 -5.04 -7.41
C ALA A 13 16.90 -5.08 -6.54
N ASN A 14 16.11 -6.13 -6.73
CA ASN A 14 14.99 -6.46 -5.85
C ASN A 14 15.49 -7.12 -4.55
N ILE A 15 14.66 -7.12 -3.50
CA ILE A 15 14.96 -7.86 -2.26
C ILE A 15 14.59 -9.33 -2.44
N ASN A 16 15.47 -10.08 -3.14
CA ASN A 16 15.36 -11.52 -3.31
C ASN A 16 16.72 -12.12 -3.72
N ASP A 17 16.85 -13.43 -3.64
CA ASP A 17 18.07 -14.16 -4.02
C ASP A 17 18.46 -13.97 -5.49
N ARG A 18 17.49 -13.73 -6.37
CA ARG A 18 17.74 -13.55 -7.80
C ARG A 18 18.59 -12.31 -8.08
N SER A 19 18.32 -11.23 -7.37
CA SER A 19 19.05 -9.97 -7.49
C SER A 19 20.26 -9.89 -6.54
N LEU A 20 20.20 -10.48 -5.34
CA LEU A 20 21.20 -10.21 -4.27
C LEU A 20 22.33 -11.24 -4.15
N LEU A 21 22.21 -12.44 -4.73
CA LEU A 21 23.29 -13.45 -4.65
C LEU A 21 24.49 -13.12 -5.57
N GLY A 22 24.31 -12.23 -6.55
CA GLY A 22 25.36 -11.84 -7.50
C GLY A 22 25.74 -12.89 -8.55
N SER A 23 25.40 -14.17 -8.33
CA SER A 23 25.62 -15.26 -9.28
C SER A 23 24.44 -15.51 -10.25
N ARG A 24 23.40 -14.68 -10.18
CA ARG A 24 22.15 -14.83 -10.94
C ARG A 24 21.98 -13.64 -11.89
N ASP A 25 21.02 -12.76 -11.65
CA ASP A 25 20.77 -11.62 -12.53
C ASP A 25 21.86 -10.55 -12.32
N SER A 26 22.21 -9.85 -13.39
CA SER A 26 23.12 -8.70 -13.32
C SER A 26 22.34 -7.47 -12.84
N GLU A 27 22.79 -6.87 -11.74
CA GLU A 27 22.14 -5.72 -11.12
C GLU A 27 23.09 -4.53 -11.04
N ILE A 28 22.52 -3.32 -11.02
CA ILE A 28 23.25 -2.07 -10.78
C ILE A 28 22.56 -1.26 -9.70
N GLY A 29 23.35 -0.62 -8.84
CA GLY A 29 22.84 0.25 -7.80
C GLY A 29 23.88 1.25 -7.32
N VAL A 30 23.41 2.33 -6.71
CA VAL A 30 24.21 3.40 -6.14
C VAL A 30 23.83 3.60 -4.68
N LEU A 31 24.85 3.65 -3.81
CA LEU A 31 24.73 4.14 -2.45
C LEU A 31 25.03 5.64 -2.44
N ILE A 32 24.08 6.43 -1.97
CA ILE A 32 24.19 7.87 -1.82
C ILE A 32 24.23 8.15 -0.32
N GLU A 33 25.36 8.65 0.16
CA GLU A 33 25.55 9.09 1.54
C GLU A 33 25.63 10.61 1.58
N ASP A 34 24.70 11.23 2.31
CA ASP A 34 24.66 12.68 2.43
C ASP A 34 25.86 13.23 3.21
N LYS A 35 26.45 14.30 2.70
CA LYS A 35 27.48 15.10 3.39
C LYS A 35 26.98 16.47 3.81
N GLU A 36 25.86 16.92 3.24
CA GLU A 36 25.16 18.15 3.61
C GLU A 36 23.97 17.81 4.49
N PHE A 37 23.87 18.48 5.65
CA PHE A 37 22.82 18.22 6.62
C PHE A 37 21.94 19.44 6.86
N VAL A 38 20.66 19.18 7.10
CA VAL A 38 19.64 20.17 7.47
C VAL A 38 19.03 19.82 8.83
N ASP A 39 18.47 20.82 9.49
CA ASP A 39 17.71 20.62 10.73
C ASP A 39 16.42 19.85 10.44
N SER A 40 16.17 18.80 11.22
CA SER A 40 15.01 17.92 11.13
C SER A 40 14.70 17.35 12.52
N TRP A 41 13.83 16.34 12.55
CA TRP A 41 13.36 15.67 13.76
C TRP A 41 13.40 14.16 13.58
N LYS A 42 13.71 13.44 14.66
CA LYS A 42 13.68 11.97 14.71
C LYS A 42 13.20 11.53 16.09
N GLY A 43 12.00 10.97 16.16
CA GLY A 43 11.39 10.50 17.40
C GLY A 43 11.20 11.62 18.44
N GLY A 44 10.81 12.80 17.99
CA GLY A 44 10.60 13.99 18.82
C GLY A 44 11.89 14.72 19.23
N ASN A 45 13.06 14.25 18.80
CA ASN A 45 14.34 14.87 19.12
C ASN A 45 14.91 15.63 17.92
N PRO A 46 15.62 16.77 18.14
CA PRO A 46 16.36 17.44 17.07
C PRO A 46 17.34 16.49 16.38
N TRP A 47 17.32 16.49 15.05
CA TRP A 47 18.13 15.60 14.22
C TRP A 47 18.77 16.35 13.06
N LYS A 48 19.96 15.92 12.67
CA LYS A 48 20.63 16.38 11.45
C LYS A 48 20.39 15.35 10.35
N ALA A 49 19.46 15.65 9.45
CA ALA A 49 19.10 14.81 8.31
C ALA A 49 19.91 15.22 7.07
N GLY A 50 20.29 14.26 6.25
CA GLY A 50 20.89 14.46 4.95
C GLY A 50 19.92 15.11 3.98
N LYS A 51 20.41 16.11 3.23
CA LYS A 51 19.58 16.92 2.33
C LYS A 51 18.94 16.08 1.22
N PHE A 52 19.69 15.17 0.61
CA PHE A 52 19.17 14.30 -0.45
C PHE A 52 18.19 13.27 0.11
N ALA A 53 18.60 12.46 1.10
CA ALA A 53 17.78 11.39 1.64
C ALA A 53 16.46 11.90 2.24
N LEU A 54 16.50 13.00 3.01
CA LEU A 54 15.29 13.65 3.54
C LEU A 54 14.35 14.11 2.43
N SER A 55 14.89 14.83 1.42
CA SER A 55 14.05 15.38 0.34
C SER A 55 13.41 14.28 -0.50
N LEU A 56 14.15 13.19 -0.76
CA LEU A 56 13.62 12.00 -1.43
C LEU A 56 12.49 11.37 -0.61
N ARG A 57 12.70 11.13 0.69
CA ARG A 57 11.67 10.53 1.54
C ARG A 57 10.43 11.42 1.64
N LEU A 58 10.59 12.73 1.85
CA LEU A 58 9.48 13.68 1.91
C LEU A 58 8.69 13.70 0.61
N SER A 59 9.36 13.65 -0.55
CA SER A 59 8.70 13.59 -1.85
C SER A 59 7.85 12.33 -2.00
N LEU A 60 8.43 11.16 -1.71
CA LEU A 60 7.74 9.87 -1.81
C LEU A 60 6.55 9.79 -0.85
N TRP A 61 6.74 10.19 0.42
CA TRP A 61 5.66 10.19 1.40
C TRP A 61 4.55 11.16 1.01
N SER A 62 4.88 12.35 0.50
CA SER A 62 3.88 13.32 0.07
C SER A 62 3.03 12.79 -1.08
N GLU A 63 3.65 12.10 -2.05
CA GLU A 63 2.94 11.45 -3.15
C GLU A 63 2.03 10.32 -2.64
N HIS A 64 2.57 9.37 -1.87
CA HIS A 64 1.81 8.21 -1.40
C HIS A 64 0.68 8.56 -0.43
N LEU A 65 0.84 9.63 0.35
CA LEU A 65 -0.17 10.12 1.30
C LEU A 65 -1.09 11.18 0.70
N GLY A 66 -0.83 11.65 -0.52
CA GLY A 66 -1.59 12.74 -1.15
C GLY A 66 -1.53 14.03 -0.32
N LEU A 67 -0.35 14.41 0.14
CA LEU A 67 -0.12 15.65 0.88
C LEU A 67 0.16 16.81 -0.08
N HIS A 68 -0.46 17.96 0.18
CA HIS A 68 -0.10 19.21 -0.48
C HIS A 68 1.10 19.87 0.20
N ARG A 69 1.72 20.86 -0.47
CA ARG A 69 2.93 21.55 0.04
C ARG A 69 2.77 22.10 1.46
N GLY A 70 1.58 22.55 1.85
CA GLY A 70 1.30 23.07 3.19
C GLY A 70 1.25 22.01 4.29
N GLU A 71 1.27 20.72 3.94
CA GLU A 71 1.04 19.60 4.85
C GLU A 71 2.30 18.76 5.08
N ILE A 72 3.34 18.98 4.29
CA ILE A 72 4.62 18.24 4.36
C ILE A 72 5.25 18.32 5.75
N ASN A 73 5.03 19.41 6.48
CA ASN A 73 5.54 19.58 7.85
C ASN A 73 5.02 18.51 8.83
N GLN A 74 3.86 17.91 8.55
CA GLN A 74 3.25 16.87 9.39
C GLN A 74 4.04 15.55 9.35
N ILE A 75 4.89 15.36 8.33
CA ILE A 75 5.65 14.14 8.10
C ILE A 75 7.17 14.37 8.16
N ILE A 76 7.63 15.47 8.75
CA ILE A 76 9.07 15.76 8.89
C ILE A 76 9.75 14.70 9.74
N ASP A 77 9.18 14.40 10.92
CA ASP A 77 9.63 13.30 11.77
C ASP A 77 8.94 12.02 11.30
N PRO A 78 9.66 11.02 10.75
CA PRO A 78 9.02 9.84 10.15
C PRO A 78 8.63 8.77 11.18
N ILE A 79 9.00 8.89 12.46
CA ILE A 79 8.83 7.82 13.46
C ILE A 79 8.00 8.22 14.68
N ILE A 80 7.58 9.47 14.79
CA ILE A 80 6.63 9.88 15.83
C ILE A 80 5.23 9.35 15.53
N ASP A 81 4.44 9.10 16.58
CA ASP A 81 3.10 8.52 16.45
C ASP A 81 2.18 9.33 15.52
N SER A 82 2.24 10.66 15.57
CA SER A 82 1.38 11.50 14.72
C SER A 82 1.64 11.33 13.22
N SER A 83 2.89 11.11 12.81
CA SER A 83 3.21 10.89 11.39
C SER A 83 3.08 9.42 11.00
N TYR A 84 3.54 8.49 11.84
CA TYR A 84 3.55 7.08 11.52
C TYR A 84 2.20 6.40 11.77
N LYS A 85 1.60 6.56 12.96
CA LYS A 85 0.33 5.89 13.28
C LYS A 85 -0.85 6.64 12.70
N ASP A 86 -0.96 7.94 12.96
CA ASP A 86 -2.17 8.68 12.64
C ASP A 86 -2.26 9.01 11.15
N ILE A 87 -1.14 9.41 10.52
CA ILE A 87 -1.10 9.72 9.09
C ILE A 87 -0.80 8.47 8.26
N TRP A 88 0.38 7.85 8.41
CA TRP A 88 0.77 6.75 7.52
C TRP A 88 -0.14 5.52 7.66
N VAL A 89 -0.24 4.94 8.86
CA VAL A 89 -1.10 3.77 9.10
C VAL A 89 -2.58 4.14 8.97
N GLY A 90 -2.99 5.30 9.48
CA GLY A 90 -4.37 5.79 9.39
C GLY A 90 -4.86 5.91 7.94
N THR A 91 -4.09 6.57 7.07
CA THR A 91 -4.40 6.68 5.63
C THR A 91 -4.42 5.30 4.96
N ALA A 92 -3.43 4.45 5.22
CA ALA A 92 -3.39 3.10 4.65
C ALA A 92 -4.66 2.29 5.00
N LYS A 93 -5.07 2.30 6.27
CA LYS A 93 -6.27 1.59 6.74
C LYS A 93 -7.54 2.17 6.13
N MET A 94 -7.69 3.49 6.14
CA MET A 94 -8.87 4.16 5.59
C MET A 94 -9.04 3.85 4.10
N ASN A 95 -7.98 4.02 3.31
CA ASN A 95 -8.00 3.72 1.88
C ASN A 95 -8.31 2.24 1.62
N THR A 96 -7.72 1.32 2.38
CA THR A 96 -8.00 -0.13 2.26
C THR A 96 -9.48 -0.41 2.47
N THR A 97 -10.06 0.13 3.53
CA THR A 97 -11.49 0.00 3.81
C THR A 97 -12.31 0.65 2.70
N ILE A 98 -11.91 1.77 2.11
CA ILE A 98 -12.68 2.35 0.99
C ILE A 98 -12.60 1.44 -0.25
N TYR A 99 -11.41 1.01 -0.65
CA TYR A 99 -11.22 0.16 -1.83
C TYR A 99 -11.91 -1.20 -1.71
N GLN A 100 -11.79 -1.85 -0.56
CA GLN A 100 -12.47 -3.12 -0.28
C GLN A 100 -13.98 -3.01 -0.48
N ASP A 101 -14.54 -1.87 -0.11
CA ASP A 101 -15.95 -1.75 0.16
C ASP A 101 -16.64 -1.10 -1.05
N VAL A 102 -15.89 -0.35 -1.88
CA VAL A 102 -16.32 0.06 -3.23
C VAL A 102 -16.11 -1.05 -4.27
N PHE A 103 -14.93 -1.66 -4.30
CA PHE A 103 -14.53 -2.54 -5.40
C PHE A 103 -14.50 -4.00 -5.04
N SER A 104 -14.47 -4.37 -3.75
CA SER A 104 -14.21 -5.75 -3.32
C SER A 104 -13.00 -6.34 -4.04
N CYS A 105 -11.94 -5.53 -4.13
CA CYS A 105 -10.73 -5.85 -4.86
C CYS A 105 -9.93 -6.97 -4.18
N VAL A 106 -9.09 -7.63 -4.98
CA VAL A 106 -8.10 -8.60 -4.51
C VAL A 106 -6.70 -8.01 -4.66
N PRO A 107 -5.72 -8.39 -3.82
CA PRO A 107 -5.83 -9.30 -2.66
C PRO A 107 -6.62 -8.70 -1.48
N SER A 108 -7.15 -9.53 -0.59
CA SER A 108 -7.97 -9.11 0.57
C SER A 108 -7.92 -10.10 1.73
N ASP A 109 -7.79 -9.60 2.96
CA ASP A 109 -7.83 -10.41 4.19
C ASP A 109 -9.21 -11.03 4.46
N LEU A 110 -10.24 -10.75 3.66
CA LEU A 110 -11.54 -11.44 3.75
C LEU A 110 -11.55 -12.79 3.03
N ILE A 111 -10.52 -13.11 2.24
CA ILE A 111 -10.46 -14.28 1.38
C ILE A 111 -9.32 -15.19 1.85
N HIS A 112 -9.65 -16.19 2.67
CA HIS A 112 -8.65 -17.11 3.24
C HIS A 112 -8.42 -18.40 2.41
N PRO A 113 -9.45 -19.11 1.89
CA PRO A 113 -9.25 -20.23 0.97
C PRO A 113 -9.51 -19.85 -0.50
N ARG A 114 -8.96 -20.61 -1.43
CA ARG A 114 -9.16 -20.49 -2.88
C ARG A 114 -10.62 -20.67 -3.28
N LEU A 115 -11.38 -21.48 -2.54
CA LEU A 115 -12.83 -21.63 -2.75
C LEU A 115 -13.57 -20.30 -2.53
N ALA A 116 -13.22 -19.56 -1.47
CA ALA A 116 -13.84 -18.26 -1.19
C ALA A 116 -13.51 -17.24 -2.29
N LEU A 117 -12.29 -17.27 -2.82
CA LEU A 117 -11.92 -16.43 -3.97
C LEU A 117 -12.81 -16.73 -5.18
N ARG A 118 -12.99 -18.01 -5.53
CA ARG A 118 -13.84 -18.41 -6.66
C ARG A 118 -15.30 -18.00 -6.47
N GLN A 119 -15.83 -18.17 -5.25
CA GLN A 119 -17.20 -17.76 -4.92
C GLN A 119 -17.37 -16.24 -5.04
N SER A 120 -16.42 -15.46 -4.53
CA SER A 120 -16.43 -14.00 -4.65
C SER A 120 -16.41 -13.55 -6.11
N ILE A 121 -15.51 -14.12 -6.93
CA ILE A 121 -15.41 -13.81 -8.36
C ILE A 121 -16.72 -14.14 -9.09
N ALA A 122 -17.31 -15.32 -8.84
CA ALA A 122 -18.55 -15.74 -9.48
C ALA A 122 -19.72 -14.82 -9.10
N TYR A 123 -19.85 -14.49 -7.81
CA TYR A 123 -20.88 -13.59 -7.31
C TYR A 123 -20.81 -12.21 -7.97
N TRP A 124 -19.61 -11.62 -8.07
CA TRP A 124 -19.45 -10.30 -8.70
C TRP A 124 -19.65 -10.34 -10.22
N LYS A 125 -19.19 -11.40 -10.88
CA LYS A 125 -19.44 -11.60 -12.31
C LYS A 125 -20.94 -11.69 -12.63
N GLU A 126 -21.73 -12.34 -11.78
CA GLU A 126 -23.18 -12.42 -11.93
C GLU A 126 -23.86 -11.08 -11.69
N ARG A 127 -23.48 -10.33 -10.65
CA ARG A 127 -24.09 -9.03 -10.32
C ARG A 127 -23.73 -7.90 -11.29
N LEU A 128 -22.49 -7.84 -11.76
CA LEU A 128 -21.97 -6.70 -12.51
C LEU A 128 -21.62 -7.03 -13.97
N GLY A 129 -21.63 -8.30 -14.36
CA GLY A 129 -21.24 -8.75 -15.70
C GLY A 129 -19.71 -8.82 -15.92
N HIS A 130 -18.91 -8.42 -14.95
CA HIS A 130 -17.45 -8.43 -14.96
C HIS A 130 -16.92 -8.71 -13.54
N THR A 131 -15.66 -9.11 -13.41
CA THR A 131 -15.05 -9.38 -12.11
C THR A 131 -14.40 -8.12 -11.53
N THR A 132 -14.23 -8.09 -10.19
CA THR A 132 -13.53 -7.00 -9.49
C THR A 132 -12.05 -6.89 -9.89
N ILE A 133 -11.51 -7.94 -10.50
CA ILE A 133 -10.13 -8.06 -10.98
C ILE A 133 -9.97 -7.48 -12.39
N ASP A 134 -11.06 -7.42 -13.18
CA ASP A 134 -10.94 -7.18 -14.62
C ASP A 134 -10.60 -5.71 -14.94
N LEU A 135 -11.16 -4.73 -14.20
CA LEU A 135 -11.05 -3.32 -14.62
C LEU A 135 -11.13 -2.28 -13.48
N GLY A 136 -11.19 -2.67 -12.21
CA GLY A 136 -11.41 -1.71 -11.11
C GLY A 136 -12.72 -0.94 -11.24
N ILE A 137 -13.76 -1.57 -11.80
CA ILE A 137 -15.07 -0.94 -12.01
C ILE A 137 -15.86 -1.00 -10.71
N ALA A 138 -16.28 0.15 -10.22
CA ALA A 138 -17.21 0.23 -9.10
C ALA A 138 -18.63 -0.15 -9.56
N PRO A 139 -19.42 -0.84 -8.73
CA PRO A 139 -20.84 -1.01 -8.97
C PRO A 139 -21.52 0.36 -9.06
N THR A 140 -22.60 0.50 -9.85
CA THR A 140 -23.29 1.80 -10.00
C THR A 140 -23.91 2.30 -8.69
N LYS A 141 -24.21 1.38 -7.76
CA LYS A 141 -24.81 1.65 -6.45
C LYS A 141 -24.19 0.72 -5.42
N LEU A 142 -23.80 1.28 -4.27
CA LEU A 142 -23.32 0.53 -3.13
C LEU A 142 -24.45 0.32 -2.13
N ASP A 143 -24.73 -0.92 -1.75
CA ASP A 143 -25.69 -1.21 -0.69
C ASP A 143 -24.99 -1.06 0.67
N SER A 144 -25.35 -0.05 1.47
CA SER A 144 -24.89 0.06 2.86
C SER A 144 -26.01 -0.32 3.82
N TYR A 145 -25.68 -1.12 4.83
CA TYR A 145 -26.61 -1.59 5.84
C TYR A 145 -26.49 -0.71 7.09
N HIS A 146 -27.50 0.12 7.36
CA HIS A 146 -27.60 0.88 8.60
C HIS A 146 -28.94 0.56 9.27
N ASN A 147 -28.91 0.06 10.51
CA ASN A 147 -30.09 -0.27 11.32
C ASN A 147 -31.14 -1.17 10.63
N GLY A 148 -30.69 -2.07 9.74
CA GLY A 148 -31.59 -2.98 9.02
C GLY A 148 -32.23 -2.39 7.74
N GLU A 149 -32.00 -1.10 7.45
CA GLU A 149 -32.40 -0.47 6.20
C GLU A 149 -31.22 -0.47 5.21
N VAL A 150 -31.51 -0.82 3.95
CA VAL A 150 -30.55 -0.76 2.85
C VAL A 150 -30.55 0.65 2.29
N LYS A 151 -29.45 1.39 2.50
CA LYS A 151 -29.26 2.71 1.89
C LYS A 151 -28.31 2.56 0.70
N GLN A 152 -28.78 2.98 -0.48
CA GLN A 152 -27.92 3.07 -1.64
C GLN A 152 -27.04 4.31 -1.54
N VAL A 153 -25.73 4.10 -1.55
CA VAL A 153 -24.72 5.16 -1.55
C VAL A 153 -24.03 5.15 -2.91
N ASP A 154 -23.81 6.33 -3.47
CA ASP A 154 -22.98 6.50 -4.65
C ASP A 154 -21.52 6.17 -4.27
N PRO A 155 -20.88 5.16 -4.88
CA PRO A 155 -19.50 4.82 -4.58
C PRO A 155 -18.54 6.02 -4.74
N MET A 156 -18.86 6.97 -5.61
CA MET A 156 -18.05 8.16 -5.81
C MET A 156 -17.99 9.04 -4.56
N GLU A 157 -19.06 9.13 -3.76
CA GLU A 157 -19.05 9.87 -2.49
C GLU A 157 -18.05 9.27 -1.51
N ARG A 158 -17.89 7.95 -1.55
CA ARG A 158 -16.92 7.25 -0.71
C ARG A 158 -15.50 7.42 -1.22
N LEU A 159 -15.31 7.37 -2.54
CA LEU A 159 -14.00 7.55 -3.16
C LEU A 159 -13.42 8.96 -2.93
N LYS A 160 -14.26 9.98 -2.72
CA LYS A 160 -13.80 11.33 -2.33
C LYS A 160 -13.04 11.35 -1.00
N SER A 161 -13.24 10.36 -0.13
CA SER A 161 -12.50 10.24 1.14
C SER A 161 -11.14 9.55 1.00
N VAL A 162 -10.83 8.98 -0.18
CA VAL A 162 -9.50 8.41 -0.45
C VAL A 162 -8.48 9.53 -0.52
N ARG A 163 -7.33 9.31 0.12
CA ARG A 163 -6.22 10.27 0.09
C ARG A 163 -4.92 9.57 -0.30
N GLY A 164 -4.24 10.08 -1.32
CA GLY A 164 -3.04 9.44 -1.85
C GLY A 164 -3.33 8.04 -2.39
N HIS A 165 -2.34 7.15 -2.25
CA HIS A 165 -2.35 5.81 -2.85
C HIS A 165 -2.01 4.70 -1.85
N LEU A 166 -1.64 5.05 -0.63
CA LEU A 166 -1.23 4.08 0.37
C LEU A 166 -2.41 3.19 0.80
N VAL A 167 -2.21 1.87 0.81
CA VAL A 167 -3.15 0.87 1.33
C VAL A 167 -2.38 -0.11 2.23
N SER A 168 -3.10 -0.81 3.10
CA SER A 168 -2.54 -1.88 3.92
C SER A 168 -2.33 -3.11 3.04
N PHE A 169 -1.16 -3.73 3.14
CA PHE A 169 -0.90 -4.97 2.44
C PHE A 169 -1.62 -6.12 3.17
N PRO A 170 -2.51 -6.89 2.50
CA PRO A 170 -3.26 -7.96 3.14
C PRO A 170 -2.37 -9.18 3.41
N LEU A 171 -2.22 -9.55 4.68
CA LEU A 171 -1.34 -10.63 5.13
C LEU A 171 -2.05 -11.98 5.26
N ASP A 172 -3.38 -11.96 5.39
CA ASP A 172 -4.21 -13.15 5.56
C ASP A 172 -4.86 -13.61 4.25
N PHE A 173 -4.63 -12.88 3.15
CA PHE A 173 -5.09 -13.30 1.83
C PHE A 173 -4.54 -14.69 1.44
N MET A 174 -5.45 -15.61 1.15
CA MET A 174 -5.17 -17.00 0.80
C MET A 174 -4.35 -17.78 1.85
N CYS A 175 -4.37 -17.37 3.12
CA CYS A 175 -3.56 -17.98 4.19
C CYS A 175 -3.89 -19.45 4.50
N LYS A 176 -5.00 -20.00 3.96
CA LYS A 176 -5.38 -21.42 4.10
C LYS A 176 -4.98 -22.26 2.88
N GLU A 177 -4.24 -21.71 1.93
CA GLU A 177 -3.81 -22.39 0.71
C GLU A 177 -2.29 -22.56 0.69
N ASP A 178 -1.83 -23.68 0.12
CA ASP A 178 -0.47 -23.75 -0.38
C ASP A 178 -0.42 -23.04 -1.73
N LEU A 179 0.34 -21.93 -1.77
CA LEU A 179 0.50 -21.09 -2.96
C LEU A 179 1.64 -21.55 -3.87
N ARG A 180 2.40 -22.57 -3.46
CA ARG A 180 3.41 -23.17 -4.34
C ARG A 180 2.71 -23.79 -5.56
N PRO A 181 3.32 -23.72 -6.76
CA PRO A 181 2.83 -24.48 -7.90
C PRO A 181 2.70 -25.96 -7.52
N ALA A 182 1.58 -26.58 -7.89
CA ALA A 182 1.41 -28.01 -7.69
C ALA A 182 2.46 -28.74 -8.56
N PHE A 183 3.36 -29.47 -7.92
CA PHE A 183 4.18 -30.45 -8.61
C PHE A 183 3.34 -31.73 -8.73
N ASN A 184 2.80 -31.98 -9.92
CA ASN A 184 2.26 -33.31 -10.22
C ASN A 184 3.48 -34.23 -10.44
N GLU A 185 3.85 -35.00 -9.42
CA GLU A 185 4.75 -36.15 -9.58
C GLU A 185 3.99 -37.24 -10.33
N SER A 186 3.88 -37.09 -11.64
CA SER A 186 3.44 -38.17 -12.54
C SER A 186 4.34 -38.21 -13.76
N GLU A 187 5.54 -38.75 -13.55
CA GLU A 187 6.36 -39.45 -14.54
C GLU A 187 6.84 -40.77 -13.93
#